data_AF-A0A1H2UCA5-F1
#
_entry.id   AF-A0A1H2UCA5-F1
#
_cell.length_a   1.000
_cell.length_b   1.000
_cell.length_c   1.000
_cell.angle_alpha   90.00
_cell.angle_beta   90.00
_cell.angle_gamma   90.00
#
_symmetry.space_group_name_H-M   'P 1'
#
loop_
_entity.id
_entity.type
_entity.pdbx_description
1 polymer ?
#
loop_
_entity_poly.entity_id
_entity_poly.type
_entity_poly.pdbx_seq_one_letter_code
_entity_poly.pdbx_strand_id
1 'polypeptide(L)'
;METIFMAQFMGALYGLLSVIFGAFGAHALKKKLTPELLQSFETGVKYQMYHAIVLLVLGFNLSFDKPLDSAIVNCFIFGTLLFSFSIYALCLGAAKGNKPRFLGPVTPMGGLLLVVGWGLLLYSFIANLI
;
A
#
# COMPACT_ATOMS: atom_id res chain seq x y z
N MET A 1 -9.48 3.23 20.13
CA MET A 1 -8.59 2.10 20.48
C MET A 1 -8.54 1.04 19.38
N GLU A 2 -9.69 0.58 18.86
CA GLU A 2 -9.73 -0.40 17.76
C GLU A 2 -9.02 0.08 16.48
N THR A 3 -9.25 1.33 16.04
CA THR A 3 -8.59 1.89 14.85
C THR A 3 -7.09 2.04 15.00
N ILE A 4 -6.60 2.37 16.21
CA ILE A 4 -5.17 2.45 16.53
C ILE A 4 -4.52 1.09 16.32
N PHE A 5 -5.10 0.05 16.94
CA PHE A 5 -4.61 -1.31 16.79
C PHE A 5 -4.63 -1.75 15.32
N MET A 6 -5.69 -1.44 14.58
CA MET A 6 -5.79 -1.74 13.16
C MET A 6 -4.66 -1.07 12.35
N ALA A 7 -4.39 0.22 12.57
CA ALA A 7 -3.31 0.95 11.89
C ALA A 7 -1.95 0.29 12.15
N GLN A 8 -1.65 0.00 13.42
CA GLN A 8 -0.39 -0.60 13.84
C GLN A 8 -0.23 -2.03 13.30
N PHE A 9 -1.28 -2.84 13.41
CA PHE A 9 -1.32 -4.21 12.91
C PHE A 9 -1.09 -4.25 11.40
N MET A 10 -1.83 -3.44 10.64
CA MET A 10 -1.70 -3.38 9.18
C MET A 10 -0.36 -2.81 8.76
N GLY A 11 0.17 -1.80 9.47
CA GLY A 11 1.52 -1.28 9.26
C GLY A 11 2.59 -2.36 9.43
N ALA A 12 2.55 -3.11 10.53
CA ALA A 12 3.48 -4.21 10.79
C ALA A 12 3.34 -5.33 9.75
N LEU A 13 2.11 -5.72 9.41
CA LEU A 13 1.81 -6.75 8.43
C LEU A 13 2.33 -6.36 7.04
N TYR A 14 2.07 -5.13 6.59
CA TYR A 14 2.57 -4.63 5.30
C TYR A 14 4.09 -4.52 5.29
N GLY A 15 4.71 -4.09 6.39
CA GLY A 15 6.16 -4.06 6.53
C GLY A 15 6.76 -5.46 6.35
N LEU A 16 6.27 -6.45 7.11
CA LEU A 16 6.67 -7.85 7.03
C LEU A 16 6.54 -8.39 5.59
N LEU A 17 5.36 -8.25 5.00
CA LEU A 17 5.08 -8.77 3.66
C LEU A 17 5.91 -8.06 2.58
N SER A 18 6.22 -6.77 2.73
CA SER A 18 7.05 -6.05 1.77
C SER A 18 8.50 -6.55 1.78
N VAL A 19 9.05 -6.94 2.94
CA VAL A 19 10.38 -7.58 3.02
C VAL A 19 10.36 -8.94 2.34
N ILE A 20 9.34 -9.76 2.61
CA ILE A 20 9.16 -11.08 2.00
C ILE A 20 9.05 -10.95 0.47
N PHE A 21 8.18 -10.07 -0.01
CA PHE A 21 7.98 -9.88 -1.44
C PHE A 21 9.19 -9.22 -2.11
N GLY A 22 9.86 -8.27 -1.46
CA GLY A 22 11.12 -7.70 -1.96
C GLY A 22 12.20 -8.74 -2.17
N ALA A 23 12.43 -9.60 -1.18
CA ALA A 23 13.37 -10.72 -1.29
C ALA A 23 12.96 -11.70 -2.40
N PHE A 24 11.67 -12.03 -2.48
CA PHE A 24 11.11 -12.90 -3.51
C PHE A 24 11.28 -12.33 -4.92
N GLY A 25 11.06 -11.03 -5.10
CA GLY A 25 11.28 -10.31 -6.37
C GLY A 25 12.75 -10.41 -6.82
N ALA A 26 13.66 -10.03 -5.92
CA ALA A 26 15.09 -9.96 -6.21
C ALA A 26 15.74 -11.32 -6.53
N HIS A 27 15.30 -12.39 -5.86
CA HIS A 27 15.96 -13.71 -5.96
C HIS A 27 15.20 -14.69 -6.85
N ALA A 28 13.86 -14.76 -6.74
CA ALA A 28 13.06 -15.79 -7.41
C ALA A 28 12.43 -15.31 -8.72
N LEU A 29 12.01 -14.03 -8.79
CA LEU A 29 11.31 -13.49 -9.97
C LEU A 29 12.23 -12.85 -11.01
N LYS A 30 13.43 -12.40 -10.62
CA LYS A 30 14.39 -11.74 -11.53
C LYS A 30 14.71 -12.52 -12.81
N LYS A 31 14.73 -13.86 -12.74
CA LYS A 31 14.98 -14.74 -13.90
C LYS A 31 13.71 -15.14 -14.66
N LYS A 32 12.53 -14.85 -14.12
CA LYS A 32 11.23 -15.28 -14.64
C LYS A 32 10.42 -14.13 -15.27
N LEU A 33 10.67 -12.90 -14.83
CA LEU A 33 9.98 -11.71 -15.31
C LEU A 33 10.86 -10.95 -16.31
N THR A 34 10.22 -10.25 -17.24
CA THR A 34 10.92 -9.23 -18.03
C THR A 34 11.36 -8.08 -17.13
N PRO A 35 12.36 -7.27 -17.52
CA PRO A 35 12.82 -6.13 -16.73
C PRO A 35 11.68 -5.17 -16.33
N GLU A 36 10.71 -4.93 -17.22
CA GLU A 36 9.58 -4.03 -16.99
C GLU A 36 8.60 -4.59 -15.94
N LEU A 37 8.34 -5.90 -15.99
CA LEU A 37 7.50 -6.58 -15.02
C LEU A 37 8.17 -6.66 -13.65
N LEU A 38 9.48 -6.89 -13.63
CA LEU A 38 10.25 -6.88 -12.38
C LEU A 38 10.24 -5.47 -11.75
N GLN A 39 10.47 -4.43 -12.54
CA GLN A 39 10.38 -3.04 -12.07
C GLN A 39 8.98 -2.69 -11.55
N SER A 40 7.93 -3.18 -12.21
CA SER A 40 6.56 -3.01 -11.74
C SER A 40 6.36 -3.70 -10.40
N PHE A 41 6.81 -4.95 -10.26
CA PHE A 41 6.75 -5.69 -9.00
C PHE A 41 7.49 -4.96 -7.86
N GLU A 42 8.70 -4.46 -8.12
CA GLU A 42 9.48 -3.67 -7.17
C GLU A 42 8.79 -2.36 -6.78
N THR A 43 8.05 -1.74 -7.72
CA THR A 43 7.20 -0.57 -7.44
C THR A 43 6.11 -0.92 -6.43
N GLY A 44 5.44 -2.07 -6.59
CA GLY A 44 4.48 -2.57 -5.60
C GLY A 44 5.11 -2.73 -4.21
N VAL A 45 6.30 -3.35 -4.14
CA VAL A 45 7.04 -3.54 -2.87
C VAL A 45 7.37 -2.22 -2.20
N LYS A 46 7.88 -1.25 -2.97
CA LYS A 46 8.23 0.08 -2.47
C LYS A 46 7.02 0.82 -1.91
N TYR A 47 5.91 0.84 -2.65
CA TYR A 47 4.68 1.49 -2.18
C TYR A 47 4.11 0.79 -0.95
N GLN A 48 4.17 -0.54 -0.88
CA GLN A 48 3.76 -1.27 0.32
C GLN A 48 4.60 -0.90 1.54
N MET A 49 5.94 -0.87 1.42
CA MET A 49 6.83 -0.53 2.54
C MET A 49 6.63 0.92 3.00
N TYR A 50 6.51 1.87 2.08
CA TYR A 50 6.32 3.28 2.46
C TYR A 50 5.03 3.47 3.25
N HIS A 51 3.93 2.86 2.81
CA HIS A 51 2.66 3.00 3.50
C HIS A 51 2.57 2.14 4.76
N ALA A 52 3.36 1.06 4.88
CA ALA A 52 3.56 0.38 6.16
C ALA A 52 4.14 1.32 7.22
N ILE A 53 5.20 2.06 6.86
CA ILE A 53 5.85 3.03 7.76
C ILE A 53 4.87 4.17 8.10
N VAL A 54 4.16 4.72 7.10
CA VAL A 54 3.14 5.75 7.33
C VAL A 54 2.08 5.26 8.32
N LEU A 55 1.54 4.05 8.14
CA LEU A 55 0.53 3.49 9.04
C LEU A 55 1.04 3.32 10.47
N LEU A 56 2.29 2.88 10.65
CA LEU A 56 2.91 2.81 11.98
C LEU A 56 3.04 4.22 12.59
N VAL A 57 3.56 5.19 11.84
CA VAL A 57 3.69 6.58 12.31
C VAL A 57 2.32 7.15 12.71
N LEU A 58 1.31 7.03 11.86
CA LEU A 58 -0.04 7.53 12.16
C LEU A 58 -0.67 6.78 13.35
N GLY A 59 -0.47 5.47 13.43
CA GLY A 59 -0.96 4.64 14.53
C GLY A 59 -0.33 4.98 15.89
N PHE A 60 0.83 5.64 15.93
CA PHE A 60 1.45 6.13 17.17
C PHE A 60 1.21 7.62 17.43
N ASN A 61 0.84 8.42 16.43
CA ASN A 61 0.80 9.88 16.54
C ASN A 61 -0.60 10.50 16.45
N LEU A 62 -1.57 9.84 15.83
CA LEU A 62 -2.95 10.32 15.81
C LEU A 62 -3.67 9.86 17.09
N SER A 63 -4.53 10.73 17.63
CA SER A 63 -5.36 10.40 18.79
C SER A 63 -6.61 9.57 18.42
N PHE A 64 -7.02 9.62 17.15
CA PHE A 64 -8.22 8.95 16.62
C PHE A 64 -9.53 9.41 17.27
N ASP A 65 -9.56 10.66 17.74
CA ASP A 65 -10.78 11.28 18.30
C ASP A 65 -11.69 11.85 17.21
N LYS A 66 -11.14 12.10 16.01
CA LYS A 66 -11.86 12.66 14.88
C LYS A 66 -12.16 11.58 13.84
N PRO A 67 -13.35 11.56 13.21
CA PRO A 67 -13.65 10.66 12.09
C PRO A 67 -12.64 10.75 10.93
N LEU A 68 -12.04 11.94 10.75
CA LEU A 68 -11.01 12.21 9.74
C LEU A 68 -9.77 11.30 9.92
N ASP A 69 -9.32 11.06 11.15
CA ASP A 69 -8.14 10.24 11.43
C ASP A 69 -8.35 8.79 10.96
N SER A 70 -9.55 8.25 11.22
CA SER A 70 -9.95 6.91 10.76
C SER A 70 -10.05 6.86 9.23
N ALA A 71 -10.57 7.92 8.59
CA ALA A 71 -10.64 8.00 7.14
C ALA A 71 -9.24 8.00 6.49
N ILE A 72 -8.29 8.77 7.03
CA ILE A 72 -6.89 8.81 6.56
C ILE A 72 -6.27 7.41 6.60
N VAL A 73 -6.36 6.74 7.75
CA VAL A 73 -5.79 5.40 7.94
C VAL A 73 -6.44 4.38 7.00
N ASN A 74 -7.77 4.40 6.86
CA ASN A 74 -8.47 3.48 5.96
C ASN A 74 -8.08 3.70 4.49
N CYS A 75 -7.90 4.95 4.06
CA CYS A 75 -7.39 5.26 2.72
C CYS A 75 -6.02 4.63 2.48
N PHE A 76 -5.10 4.69 3.46
CA PHE A 76 -3.81 4.04 3.33
C PHE A 76 -3.91 2.51 3.36
N ILE A 77 -4.69 1.92 4.26
CA ILE A 77 -4.88 0.47 4.35
C ILE A 77 -5.39 -0.10 3.02
N PHE A 78 -6.53 0.40 2.54
CA PHE A 78 -7.16 -0.11 1.33
C PHE A 78 -6.43 0.34 0.07
N GLY A 79 -5.87 1.55 0.06
CA GLY A 79 -5.05 2.05 -1.05
C GLY A 79 -3.83 1.18 -1.27
N THR A 80 -3.10 0.82 -0.21
CA THR A 80 -1.93 -0.07 -0.30
C THR A 80 -2.30 -1.48 -0.72
N LEU A 81 -3.40 -2.02 -0.19
CA LEU A 81 -3.92 -3.34 -0.57
C LEU A 81 -4.20 -3.38 -2.08
N LEU A 82 -5.06 -2.48 -2.55
CA LEU A 82 -5.49 -2.45 -3.95
C LEU A 82 -4.34 -2.09 -4.88
N PHE A 83 -3.45 -1.16 -4.52
CA PHE A 83 -2.33 -0.75 -5.36
C PHE A 83 -1.27 -1.84 -5.46
N SER A 84 -0.70 -2.26 -4.33
CA SER A 84 0.50 -3.11 -4.33
C SER A 84 0.17 -4.57 -4.68
N PHE A 85 -0.91 -5.11 -4.10
CA PHE A 85 -1.25 -6.52 -4.31
C PHE A 85 -1.84 -6.79 -5.69
N SER A 86 -2.49 -5.80 -6.33
CA SER A 86 -2.89 -5.94 -7.74
C SER A 86 -1.67 -5.98 -8.67
N ILE A 87 -0.64 -5.16 -8.42
CA ILE A 87 0.62 -5.20 -9.16
C ILE A 87 1.28 -6.58 -9.02
N TYR A 88 1.34 -7.13 -7.80
CA TYR A 88 1.89 -8.48 -7.58
C TYR A 88 1.10 -9.52 -8.36
N ALA A 89 -0.23 -9.50 -8.28
CA ALA A 89 -1.08 -10.43 -8.99
C ALA A 89 -0.95 -10.32 -10.51
N LEU A 90 -0.81 -9.11 -11.05
CA LEU A 90 -0.53 -8.86 -12.47
C LEU A 90 0.83 -9.45 -12.90
N CYS A 91 1.90 -9.18 -12.13
CA CYS A 91 3.24 -9.66 -12.44
C CYS A 91 3.34 -11.19 -12.33
N LEU A 92 2.76 -11.79 -11.29
CA LEU A 92 2.72 -13.24 -11.10
C LEU A 92 1.82 -13.94 -12.12
N GLY A 93 0.71 -13.30 -12.51
CA GLY A 93 -0.12 -13.76 -13.61
C GLY A 93 0.68 -13.81 -14.90
N ALA A 94 1.38 -12.72 -15.24
CA ALA A 94 2.22 -12.65 -16.43
C ALA A 94 3.32 -13.70 -16.42
N ALA A 95 3.96 -13.95 -15.28
CA ALA A 95 4.97 -15.02 -15.11
C ALA A 95 4.41 -16.43 -15.41
N LYS A 96 3.10 -16.63 -15.18
CA LYS A 96 2.38 -17.89 -15.45
C LYS A 96 1.77 -17.93 -16.86
N GLY A 97 2.06 -16.96 -17.73
CA GLY A 97 1.47 -16.85 -19.07
C GLY A 97 0.02 -16.31 -19.08
N ASN A 98 -0.51 -15.90 -17.92
CA ASN A 98 -1.86 -15.37 -17.78
C ASN A 98 -1.84 -13.83 -17.79
N LYS A 99 -2.84 -13.21 -18.41
CA LYS A 99 -3.02 -11.74 -18.36
C LYS A 99 -4.35 -11.42 -17.71
N PRO A 100 -4.42 -11.34 -16.37
CA PRO A 100 -5.66 -11.02 -15.67
C PRO A 100 -6.05 -9.56 -15.92
N ARG A 101 -6.73 -9.30 -17.05
CA ARG A 101 -7.12 -7.95 -17.50
C ARG A 101 -8.02 -7.22 -16.51
N PHE A 102 -8.81 -7.95 -15.73
CA PHE A 102 -9.70 -7.36 -14.70
C PHE A 102 -8.93 -6.66 -13.57
N LEU A 103 -7.65 -6.99 -13.36
CA LEU A 103 -6.83 -6.35 -12.33
C LEU A 103 -6.25 -5.00 -12.78
N GLY A 104 -6.27 -4.69 -14.08
CA GLY A 104 -5.74 -3.44 -14.62
C GLY A 104 -6.34 -2.18 -13.98
N PRO A 105 -7.67 -2.08 -13.84
CA PRO A 105 -8.32 -0.94 -13.18
C PRO A 105 -8.13 -0.88 -11.66
N VAL A 106 -7.73 -1.98 -11.01
CA VAL A 106 -7.61 -2.05 -9.55
C VAL A 106 -6.40 -1.24 -9.05
N THR A 107 -5.28 -1.25 -9.77
CA THR A 107 -4.10 -0.48 -9.39
C THR A 107 -4.37 1.03 -9.35
N PRO A 108 -4.98 1.67 -10.38
CA PRO A 108 -5.36 3.08 -10.33
C PRO A 108 -6.32 3.43 -9.18
N MET A 109 -7.29 2.55 -8.88
CA MET A 109 -8.21 2.77 -7.74
C MET A 109 -7.46 2.80 -6.40
N GLY A 110 -6.50 1.88 -6.22
CA GLY A 110 -5.62 1.91 -5.05
C GLY A 110 -4.80 3.19 -4.99
N GLY A 111 -4.24 3.62 -6.13
CA GLY A 111 -3.47 4.87 -6.22
C GLY A 111 -4.30 6.11 -5.86
N LEU A 112 -5.56 6.16 -6.31
CA LEU A 112 -6.48 7.24 -5.95
C LEU A 112 -6.75 7.28 -4.45
N LEU A 113 -6.96 6.14 -3.80
CA LEU A 113 -7.11 6.07 -2.35
C LEU A 113 -5.86 6.55 -1.61
N LEU A 114 -4.66 6.21 -2.11
CA LEU A 114 -3.41 6.72 -1.53
C LEU A 114 -3.30 8.24 -1.67
N VAL A 115 -3.65 8.80 -2.84
CA VAL A 115 -3.70 10.26 -3.05
C VAL A 115 -4.70 10.92 -2.08
N VAL A 116 -5.89 10.36 -1.93
CA VAL A 116 -6.89 10.87 -0.99
C VAL A 116 -6.39 10.78 0.45
N GLY A 117 -5.75 9.67 0.85
CA GLY A 117 -5.18 9.52 2.20
C GLY A 117 -4.14 10.61 2.52
N TRP A 118 -3.22 10.87 1.60
CA TRP A 118 -2.25 11.97 1.73
C TRP A 118 -2.93 13.35 1.74
N GLY A 119 -3.93 13.57 0.89
CA GLY A 119 -4.69 14.82 0.84
C GLY A 119 -5.47 15.09 2.14
N LEU A 120 -6.09 14.07 2.72
CA LEU A 120 -6.79 14.17 4.00
C LEU A 120 -5.81 14.42 5.16
N LEU A 121 -4.64 13.77 5.14
CA LEU A 121 -3.59 14.03 6.14
C LEU A 121 -3.10 15.47 6.05
N LEU A 122 -2.84 15.99 4.85
CA LEU A 122 -2.48 17.39 4.64
C LEU A 122 -3.59 18.33 5.16
N TYR A 123 -4.84 18.04 4.81
CA TYR A 123 -5.99 18.81 5.28
C TYR A 123 -6.09 18.81 6.81
N SER A 124 -5.81 17.68 7.48
CA SER A 124 -5.86 17.59 8.94
C SER A 124 -4.92 18.59 9.62
N PHE A 125 -3.73 18.83 9.06
CA PHE A 125 -2.79 19.80 9.61
C PHE A 125 -3.25 21.25 9.40
N ILE A 126 -3.84 21.55 8.24
CA ILE A 126 -4.36 22.88 7.93
C ILE A 126 -5.59 23.18 8.78
N ALA A 127 -6.51 22.21 8.92
CA ALA A 127 -7.74 22.37 9.70
C ALA A 127 -7.49 22.55 11.21
N ASN A 128 -6.33 22.13 11.72
CA ASN A 128 -5.95 22.40 13.11
C ASN A 128 -5.37 23.82 13.32
N LEU A 129 -5.11 24.57 12.24
CA LEU A 129 -4.57 25.94 12.29
C LEU A 129 -5.64 27.03 12.11
N ILE A 130 -6.83 26.65 11.67
CA ILE A 130 -7.98 27.53 11.42
C ILE A 130 -8.97 27.35 12.56
#